data_AF-A0A7X4Z8Y2-F1
#
_entry.id   AF-A0A7X4Z8Y2-F1
#
_cell.length_a   1.000
_cell.length_b   1.000
_cell.length_c   1.000
_cell.angle_alpha   90.00
_cell.angle_beta   90.00
_cell.angle_gamma   90.00
#
_symmetry.space_group_name_H-M   'P 1'
#
loop_
_entity.id
_entity.type
_entity.pdbx_description
1 polymer ?
#
loop_
_entity_poly.entity_id
_entity_poly.type
_entity_poly.pdbx_seq_one_letter_code
_entity_poly.pdbx_strand_id
1 'polypeptide(L)'
;MKEDKIPKVFISYSWSSDGITMPLAERLVSHGVDVVLDKWDLKEGQDKYVFMEQCVNNPEIDKVLIVCDKKYADKANNREGGVGDETAIISTEIYGKVNQEKFIPIIAECDEEGNPYVPTYIKTRIYVNLSDVTKYEEEYEKLLRNIYEKPLFKKPKLGLKPEWIEEDCVNLFPLQDLVRQLKGSDSVRKQNVIIRRFIDQYIEVLKSYYNKDINDGQQVYETWMTTKNVRDYFLDFLDALLETECDIGSLLCEVFEELYNILTCVKTFNDKANSYGDKECDVFKTHIWELFICAVTFLRHYEDYKSLNTILSNTYFLIDSGFGGSKKPTNYARFRHYSRPIEEYYKPESEKKDLLTLMGNALCCEREKYPIYTKGTMAQADLFLYQVFNGFDLVSESTAHMDNYWFPTCYVYAEGEMLGWDRMKSQKFCEKMCVLFGVTDIEELKSIMAKCMYDQEMHYRGSFNSAPAILNYIKIEDIGSMK
;
A
#
# COMPACT_ATOMS: atom_id res chain seq x y z
N MET A 1 -14.60 -17.93 2.62
CA MET A 1 -14.22 -18.75 3.79
C MET A 1 -14.69 -20.16 3.50
N LYS A 2 -13.80 -21.12 3.23
CA LYS A 2 -14.19 -22.54 3.24
C LYS A 2 -14.25 -22.94 4.71
N GLU A 3 -15.37 -23.49 5.14
CA GLU A 3 -15.61 -24.03 6.49
C GLU A 3 -14.53 -25.05 6.88
N ASP A 4 -14.32 -25.24 8.19
CA ASP A 4 -13.44 -26.26 8.78
C ASP A 4 -13.95 -27.68 8.47
N LYS A 5 -13.83 -28.10 7.20
CA LYS A 5 -14.09 -29.47 6.77
C LYS A 5 -12.94 -30.34 7.26
N ILE A 6 -13.26 -31.40 8.00
CA ILE A 6 -12.31 -32.45 8.38
C ILE A 6 -11.90 -33.18 7.09
N PRO A 7 -10.61 -33.16 6.71
CA PRO A 7 -10.16 -33.80 5.47
C PRO A 7 -10.23 -35.31 5.62
N LYS A 8 -10.76 -36.00 4.59
CA LYS A 8 -10.86 -37.46 4.55
C LYS A 8 -9.86 -38.06 3.59
N VAL A 9 -9.08 -39.04 4.06
CA VAL A 9 -7.92 -39.58 3.36
C VAL A 9 -8.00 -41.09 3.25
N PHE A 10 -7.84 -41.62 2.05
CA PHE A 10 -7.77 -43.07 1.81
C PHE A 10 -6.31 -43.51 1.71
N ILE A 11 -5.93 -44.62 2.34
CA ILE A 11 -4.56 -45.15 2.26
C ILE A 11 -4.53 -46.46 1.48
N SER A 12 -3.81 -46.45 0.35
CA SER A 12 -3.54 -47.63 -0.48
C SER A 12 -2.11 -48.09 -0.22
N TYR A 13 -1.95 -49.34 0.19
CA TYR A 13 -0.67 -49.92 0.58
C TYR A 13 -0.61 -51.43 0.29
N SER A 14 0.58 -52.00 0.41
CA SER A 14 0.86 -53.43 0.33
C SER A 14 1.04 -54.01 1.74
N TRP A 15 0.71 -55.27 1.98
CA TRP A 15 0.91 -55.88 3.32
C TRP A 15 2.37 -55.86 3.80
N SER A 16 3.36 -55.67 2.92
CA SER A 16 4.76 -55.50 3.29
C SER A 16 5.10 -54.16 3.91
N SER A 17 4.29 -53.12 3.68
CA SER A 17 4.49 -51.77 4.22
C SER A 17 3.67 -51.51 5.49
N ASP A 18 3.02 -52.54 6.04
CA ASP A 18 2.12 -52.45 7.18
C ASP A 18 2.74 -51.79 8.43
N GLY A 19 4.03 -52.06 8.68
CA GLY A 19 4.77 -51.46 9.80
C GLY A 19 4.95 -49.95 9.71
N ILE A 20 4.79 -49.35 8.53
CA ILE A 20 4.85 -47.89 8.30
C ILE A 20 3.43 -47.32 8.13
N THR A 21 2.55 -48.07 7.47
CA THR A 21 1.18 -47.64 7.19
C THR A 21 0.35 -47.45 8.46
N MET A 22 0.40 -48.39 9.42
CA MET A 22 -0.42 -48.30 10.63
C MET A 22 -0.03 -47.09 11.51
N PRO A 23 1.25 -46.87 11.86
CA PRO A 23 1.64 -45.67 12.63
C PRO A 23 1.33 -44.36 11.90
N LEU A 24 1.48 -44.33 10.57
CA LEU A 24 1.13 -43.17 9.76
C LEU A 24 -0.38 -42.85 9.85
N ALA A 25 -1.22 -43.88 9.73
CA ALA A 25 -2.67 -43.75 9.81
C ALA A 25 -3.11 -43.24 11.20
N GLU A 26 -2.61 -43.85 12.28
CA GLU A 26 -2.89 -43.42 13.66
C GLU A 26 -2.46 -41.96 13.90
N ARG A 27 -1.28 -41.60 13.39
CA ARG A 27 -0.75 -40.24 13.54
C ARG A 27 -1.57 -39.21 12.76
N LEU A 28 -2.05 -39.53 11.55
CA LEU A 28 -2.97 -38.67 10.79
C LEU A 28 -4.30 -38.46 11.53
N VAL A 29 -4.87 -39.53 12.09
CA VAL A 29 -6.09 -39.45 12.91
C VAL A 29 -5.88 -38.55 14.14
N SER A 30 -4.74 -38.67 14.81
CA SER A 30 -4.41 -37.83 15.97
C SER A 30 -4.31 -36.33 15.63
N HIS A 31 -4.04 -36.00 14.36
CA HIS A 31 -4.00 -34.62 13.86
C HIS A 31 -5.30 -34.14 13.23
N GLY A 32 -6.40 -34.89 13.38
CA GLY A 32 -7.73 -34.46 12.92
C GLY A 32 -7.99 -34.71 11.43
N VAL A 33 -7.40 -35.77 10.87
CA VAL A 33 -7.68 -36.28 9.52
C VAL A 33 -8.51 -37.55 9.64
N ASP A 34 -9.64 -37.65 8.92
CA ASP A 34 -10.45 -38.87 8.85
C ASP A 34 -9.77 -39.87 7.89
N VAL A 35 -9.33 -41.02 8.38
CA VAL A 35 -8.54 -41.98 7.58
C VAL A 35 -9.36 -43.22 7.29
N VAL A 36 -9.51 -43.53 5.99
CA VAL A 36 -10.12 -44.76 5.49
C VAL A 36 -9.02 -45.79 5.24
N LEU A 37 -9.05 -46.89 6.00
CA LEU A 37 -8.06 -47.95 5.98
C LEU A 37 -8.75 -49.32 5.92
N ASP A 38 -8.25 -50.23 5.09
CA ASP A 38 -8.82 -51.57 4.94
C ASP A 38 -8.98 -52.31 6.28
N LYS A 39 -8.00 -52.19 7.19
CA LYS A 39 -8.03 -52.82 8.52
C LYS A 39 -9.08 -52.25 9.48
N TRP A 40 -9.56 -51.04 9.26
CA TRP A 40 -10.56 -50.39 10.11
C TRP A 40 -11.96 -50.48 9.51
N ASP A 41 -12.06 -50.37 8.18
CA ASP A 41 -13.32 -50.18 7.48
C ASP A 41 -13.83 -51.43 6.73
N LEU A 42 -12.96 -52.39 6.41
CA LEU A 42 -13.35 -53.61 5.70
C LEU A 42 -13.83 -54.70 6.67
N LYS A 43 -15.05 -55.20 6.47
CA LYS A 43 -15.66 -56.29 7.25
C LYS A 43 -15.73 -57.59 6.43
N GLU A 44 -15.73 -58.73 7.12
CA GLU A 44 -15.89 -60.05 6.49
C GLU A 44 -17.16 -60.10 5.61
N GLY A 45 -17.00 -60.51 4.35
CA GLY A 45 -18.08 -60.56 3.35
C GLY A 45 -18.21 -59.33 2.43
N GLN A 46 -17.44 -58.27 2.64
CA GLN A 46 -17.39 -57.12 1.72
C GLN A 46 -16.46 -57.39 0.52
N ASP A 47 -16.84 -56.81 -0.64
CA ASP A 47 -16.04 -56.90 -1.86
C ASP A 47 -14.88 -55.88 -1.82
N LYS A 48 -13.64 -56.39 -1.87
CA LYS A 48 -12.40 -55.59 -1.90
C LYS A 48 -12.33 -54.67 -3.12
N TYR A 49 -12.90 -55.07 -4.27
CA TYR A 49 -12.94 -54.23 -5.47
C TYR A 49 -13.80 -53.01 -5.25
N VAL A 50 -14.98 -53.21 -4.65
CA VAL A 50 -15.90 -52.12 -4.32
C VAL A 50 -15.26 -51.17 -3.31
N PHE A 51 -14.56 -51.69 -2.30
CA PHE A 51 -13.82 -50.87 -1.33
C PHE A 51 -12.72 -50.03 -2.00
N MET A 52 -11.94 -50.63 -2.91
CA MET A 52 -10.93 -49.89 -3.66
C MET A 52 -11.55 -48.82 -4.57
N GLU A 53 -12.66 -49.10 -5.23
CA GLU A 53 -13.34 -48.13 -6.08
C GLU A 53 -13.83 -46.90 -5.30
N GLN A 54 -14.06 -47.01 -3.98
CA GLN A 54 -14.44 -45.88 -3.15
C GLN A 54 -13.39 -44.77 -3.16
N CYS A 55 -12.09 -45.08 -3.27
CA CYS A 55 -11.05 -44.03 -3.31
C CYS A 55 -11.25 -43.03 -4.46
N VAL A 56 -11.94 -43.46 -5.53
CA VAL A 56 -12.29 -42.66 -6.70
C VAL A 56 -13.76 -42.22 -6.68
N ASN A 57 -14.68 -43.15 -6.40
CA ASN A 57 -16.12 -42.93 -6.52
C ASN A 57 -16.74 -42.18 -5.33
N ASN A 58 -16.06 -42.13 -4.17
CA ASN A 58 -16.55 -41.40 -3.01
C ASN A 58 -16.10 -39.92 -3.07
N PRO A 59 -17.02 -38.95 -3.23
CA PRO A 59 -16.70 -37.53 -3.27
C PRO A 59 -16.26 -36.96 -1.91
N GLU A 60 -16.49 -37.69 -0.80
CA GLU A 60 -16.03 -37.27 0.53
C GLU A 60 -14.52 -37.43 0.70
N ILE A 61 -13.89 -38.35 -0.02
CA ILE A 61 -12.45 -38.60 0.06
C ILE A 61 -11.72 -37.46 -0.65
N ASP A 62 -10.99 -36.65 0.11
CA ASP A 62 -10.28 -35.47 -0.36
C ASP A 62 -8.90 -35.84 -0.96
N LYS A 63 -8.18 -36.78 -0.33
CA LYS A 63 -6.86 -37.26 -0.80
C LYS A 63 -6.71 -38.77 -0.72
N VAL A 64 -5.83 -39.33 -1.54
CA VAL A 64 -5.49 -40.76 -1.59
C VAL A 64 -3.97 -40.89 -1.44
N LEU A 65 -3.52 -41.49 -0.33
CA LEU A 65 -2.10 -41.77 -0.09
C LEU A 65 -1.75 -43.12 -0.71
N ILE A 66 -0.67 -43.16 -1.48
CA ILE A 66 -0.16 -44.39 -2.08
C ILE A 66 1.16 -44.72 -1.40
N VAL A 67 1.17 -45.68 -0.48
CA VAL A 67 2.37 -46.13 0.22
C VAL A 67 3.14 -47.06 -0.70
N CYS A 68 4.24 -46.55 -1.25
CA CYS A 68 5.05 -47.23 -2.24
C CYS A 68 6.26 -47.90 -1.58
N ASP A 69 6.29 -49.23 -1.67
CA ASP A 69 7.44 -50.09 -1.39
C ASP A 69 7.77 -50.95 -2.63
N LYS A 70 8.84 -51.74 -2.57
CA LYS A 70 9.26 -52.57 -3.71
C LYS A 70 8.12 -53.49 -4.20
N LYS A 71 7.43 -54.15 -3.27
CA LYS A 71 6.35 -55.10 -3.61
C LYS A 71 5.12 -54.39 -4.19
N TYR A 72 4.79 -53.19 -3.71
CA TYR A 72 3.69 -52.39 -4.24
C TYR A 72 3.99 -51.98 -5.69
N ALA A 73 5.21 -51.49 -5.94
CA ALA A 73 5.64 -51.09 -7.29
C ALA A 73 5.65 -52.29 -8.27
N ASP A 74 6.20 -53.43 -7.86
CA ASP A 74 6.26 -54.64 -8.70
C ASP A 74 4.87 -55.17 -9.05
N LYS A 75 3.97 -55.28 -8.05
CA LYS A 75 2.58 -55.70 -8.26
C LYS A 75 1.81 -54.73 -9.17
N ALA A 76 1.99 -53.42 -8.97
CA ALA A 76 1.32 -52.40 -9.77
C ALA A 76 1.81 -52.36 -11.23
N ASN A 77 3.10 -52.65 -11.47
CA ASN A 77 3.71 -52.62 -12.79
C ASN A 77 3.50 -53.90 -13.60
N ASN A 78 3.65 -55.08 -12.98
CA ASN A 78 3.70 -56.35 -13.72
C ASN A 78 2.31 -56.92 -14.03
N ARG A 79 1.23 -56.40 -13.43
CA ARG A 79 -0.13 -56.99 -13.53
C ARG A 79 -0.12 -58.52 -13.28
N GLU A 80 0.87 -59.04 -12.55
CA GLU A 80 0.96 -60.46 -12.17
C GLU A 80 -0.02 -60.70 -11.03
N GLY A 81 -1.27 -60.92 -11.41
CA GLY A 81 -2.37 -61.16 -10.47
C GLY A 81 -3.69 -60.79 -11.11
N GLY A 82 -4.32 -61.77 -11.76
CA GLY A 82 -5.77 -61.77 -11.88
C GLY A 82 -6.41 -61.62 -10.50
N VAL A 83 -7.61 -61.06 -10.53
CA VAL A 83 -8.49 -60.74 -9.42
C VAL A 83 -8.42 -61.77 -8.28
N GLY A 84 -7.98 -61.40 -7.07
CA GLY A 84 -7.99 -62.34 -5.94
C GLY A 84 -7.19 -61.97 -4.68
N ASP A 85 -5.86 -61.92 -4.76
CA ASP A 85 -5.07 -62.14 -3.54
C ASP A 85 -4.28 -60.91 -3.03
N GLU A 86 -4.77 -60.45 -1.87
CA GLU A 86 -4.04 -59.84 -0.76
C GLU A 86 -3.70 -58.34 -0.72
N THR A 87 -3.91 -57.48 -1.72
CA THR A 87 -3.50 -56.06 -1.55
C THR A 87 -4.37 -55.02 -2.27
N ALA A 88 -4.71 -53.94 -1.56
CA ALA A 88 -5.47 -52.79 -2.07
C ALA A 88 -4.59 -51.87 -2.94
N ILE A 89 -4.21 -52.35 -4.14
CA ILE A 89 -3.26 -51.66 -5.05
C ILE A 89 -4.00 -50.94 -6.17
N ILE A 90 -3.82 -49.62 -6.26
CA ILE A 90 -4.45 -48.79 -7.30
C ILE A 90 -3.90 -49.16 -8.68
N SER A 91 -4.80 -49.46 -9.62
CA SER A 91 -4.45 -49.73 -11.02
C SER A 91 -4.37 -48.44 -11.84
N THR A 92 -3.65 -48.50 -12.98
CA THR A 92 -3.55 -47.39 -13.95
C THR A 92 -4.92 -46.90 -14.44
N GLU A 93 -5.90 -47.80 -14.53
CA GLU A 93 -7.27 -47.49 -15.00
C GLU A 93 -8.07 -46.69 -13.96
N ILE A 94 -7.87 -46.95 -12.67
CA ILE A 94 -8.48 -46.19 -11.57
C ILE A 94 -7.82 -44.81 -11.46
N TYR A 95 -6.49 -44.75 -11.61
CA TYR A 95 -5.73 -43.49 -11.58
C TYR A 95 -6.13 -42.53 -12.72
N GLY A 96 -6.41 -43.05 -13.92
CA GLY A 96 -6.77 -42.24 -15.09
C GLY A 96 -8.15 -41.56 -15.02
N LYS A 97 -9.01 -41.95 -14.07
CA LYS A 97 -10.41 -41.48 -13.99
C LYS A 97 -10.62 -40.22 -13.13
N VAL A 98 -9.62 -39.75 -12.40
CA VAL A 98 -9.76 -38.66 -11.39
C VAL A 98 -8.68 -37.60 -11.52
N ASN A 99 -8.96 -36.42 -10.97
CA ASN A 99 -7.99 -35.35 -10.83
C ASN A 99 -6.70 -35.83 -10.15
N GLN A 100 -5.58 -35.62 -10.81
CA GLN A 100 -4.27 -36.19 -10.45
C GLN A 100 -3.73 -35.62 -9.13
N GLU A 101 -4.18 -34.44 -8.70
CA GLU A 101 -3.83 -33.82 -7.40
C GLU A 101 -4.44 -34.53 -6.18
N LYS A 102 -5.33 -35.51 -6.42
CA LYS A 102 -5.92 -36.35 -5.36
C LYS A 102 -4.94 -37.40 -4.85
N PHE A 103 -4.04 -37.89 -5.69
CA PHE A 103 -3.12 -38.98 -5.34
C PHE A 103 -1.77 -38.44 -4.86
N ILE A 104 -1.36 -38.82 -3.66
CA ILE A 104 -0.09 -38.42 -3.04
C ILE A 104 0.77 -39.68 -2.86
N PRO A 105 1.88 -39.82 -3.62
CA PRO A 105 2.82 -40.92 -3.41
C PRO A 105 3.61 -40.73 -2.10
N ILE A 106 3.63 -41.76 -1.27
CA ILE A 106 4.39 -41.84 -0.01
C ILE A 106 5.46 -42.91 -0.17
N ILE A 107 6.73 -42.55 -0.06
CA ILE A 107 7.84 -43.52 -0.19
C ILE A 107 8.10 -44.17 1.16
N ALA A 108 7.92 -45.49 1.20
CA ALA A 108 8.24 -46.32 2.36
C ALA A 108 9.62 -46.99 2.22
N GLU A 109 10.09 -47.22 1.00
CA GLU A 109 11.34 -47.93 0.70
C GLU A 109 12.05 -47.35 -0.53
N CYS A 110 13.39 -47.27 -0.48
CA CYS A 110 14.25 -46.89 -1.61
C CYS A 110 15.22 -48.03 -1.95
N ASP A 111 15.75 -48.04 -3.17
CA ASP A 111 16.79 -48.97 -3.61
C ASP A 111 18.18 -48.62 -3.05
N GLU A 112 19.18 -49.47 -3.33
CA GLU A 112 20.58 -49.29 -2.88
C GLU A 112 21.25 -48.02 -3.44
N GLU A 113 20.71 -47.46 -4.53
CA GLU A 113 21.18 -46.21 -5.14
C GLU A 113 20.42 -44.98 -4.62
N GLY A 114 19.45 -45.18 -3.72
CA GLY A 114 18.62 -44.13 -3.13
C GLY A 114 17.41 -43.72 -3.96
N ASN A 115 17.07 -44.45 -5.02
CA ASN A 115 15.87 -44.19 -5.83
C ASN A 115 14.62 -44.79 -5.16
N PRO A 116 13.49 -44.07 -5.14
CA PRO A 116 12.26 -44.56 -4.53
C PRO A 116 11.61 -45.66 -5.38
N TYR A 117 11.10 -46.71 -4.74
CA TYR A 117 10.28 -47.72 -5.40
C TYR A 117 8.89 -47.15 -5.68
N VAL A 118 8.62 -46.72 -6.91
CA VAL A 118 7.31 -46.17 -7.32
C VAL A 118 6.77 -46.86 -8.57
N PRO A 119 5.45 -47.10 -8.66
CA PRO A 119 4.80 -47.55 -9.89
C PRO A 119 5.05 -46.59 -11.07
N THR A 120 5.14 -47.15 -12.27
CA THR A 120 5.51 -46.42 -13.49
C THR A 120 4.56 -45.25 -13.79
N TYR A 121 3.28 -45.38 -13.45
CA TYR A 121 2.26 -44.37 -13.72
C TYR A 121 2.32 -43.13 -12.80
N ILE A 122 3.04 -43.19 -11.67
CA ILE A 122 3.26 -42.03 -10.77
C ILE A 122 4.73 -41.60 -10.66
N LYS A 123 5.63 -42.19 -11.45
CA LYS A 123 7.08 -41.93 -11.40
C LYS A 123 7.48 -40.46 -11.60
N THR A 124 6.68 -39.67 -12.31
CA THR A 124 6.95 -38.24 -12.58
C THR A 124 6.34 -37.28 -11.55
N ARG A 125 5.68 -37.79 -10.51
CA ARG A 125 4.97 -36.97 -9.51
C ARG A 125 5.86 -36.60 -8.34
N ILE A 126 5.54 -35.45 -7.74
CA ILE A 126 6.12 -35.04 -6.47
C ILE A 126 5.61 -36.02 -5.40
N TYR A 127 6.53 -36.61 -4.64
CA TYR A 127 6.26 -37.59 -3.59
C TYR A 127 6.68 -37.04 -2.23
N VAL A 128 6.16 -37.64 -1.16
CA VAL A 128 6.62 -37.43 0.21
C VAL A 128 7.48 -38.62 0.60
N ASN A 129 8.70 -38.38 1.08
CA ASN A 129 9.60 -39.48 1.45
C ASN A 129 9.60 -39.74 2.96
N LEU A 130 9.00 -40.86 3.39
CA LEU A 130 8.95 -41.25 4.80
C LEU A 130 9.90 -42.43 5.13
N SER A 131 10.78 -42.84 4.20
CA SER A 131 11.74 -43.93 4.44
C SER A 131 12.97 -43.49 5.24
N ASP A 132 13.32 -42.20 5.20
CA ASP A 132 14.47 -41.62 5.90
C ASP A 132 14.08 -41.10 7.28
N VAL A 133 14.56 -41.76 8.33
CA VAL A 133 14.30 -41.39 9.74
C VAL A 133 14.76 -39.97 10.06
N THR A 134 15.81 -39.47 9.39
CA THR A 134 16.35 -38.12 9.67
C THR A 134 15.46 -37.00 9.12
N LYS A 135 14.68 -37.29 8.07
CA LYS A 135 13.79 -36.31 7.40
C LYS A 135 12.31 -36.58 7.64
N TYR A 136 12.00 -37.64 8.39
CA TYR A 136 10.63 -38.11 8.63
C TYR A 136 9.70 -37.00 9.11
N GLU A 137 10.11 -36.20 10.09
CA GLU A 137 9.28 -35.12 10.67
C GLU A 137 9.01 -33.99 9.67
N GLU A 138 10.02 -33.57 8.90
CA GLU A 138 9.88 -32.51 7.90
C GLU A 138 8.95 -32.95 6.75
N GLU A 139 9.09 -34.20 6.31
CA GLU A 139 8.28 -34.78 5.23
C GLU A 139 6.84 -35.05 5.70
N TYR A 140 6.66 -35.46 6.96
CA TYR A 140 5.34 -35.60 7.58
C TYR A 140 4.62 -34.25 7.68
N GLU A 141 5.31 -33.17 8.06
CA GLU A 141 4.70 -31.82 8.08
C GLU A 141 4.26 -31.38 6.67
N LYS A 142 5.07 -31.65 5.64
CA LYS A 142 4.72 -31.38 4.24
C LYS A 142 3.46 -32.13 3.81
N LEU A 143 3.35 -33.41 4.19
CA LEU A 143 2.17 -34.23 3.92
C LEU A 143 0.92 -33.65 4.60
N LEU A 144 1.01 -33.31 5.89
CA LEU A 144 -0.11 -32.77 6.65
C LEU A 144 -0.59 -31.43 6.05
N ARG A 145 0.34 -30.54 5.69
CA ARG A 145 0.04 -29.29 5.00
C ARG A 145 -0.64 -29.49 3.65
N ASN A 146 -0.27 -30.52 2.90
CA ASN A 146 -0.90 -30.88 1.63
C ASN A 146 -2.35 -31.33 1.84
N ILE A 147 -2.60 -32.19 2.83
CA ILE A 147 -3.94 -32.70 3.18
C ILE A 147 -4.87 -31.54 3.57
N TYR A 148 -4.37 -30.53 4.28
CA TYR A 148 -5.14 -29.33 4.65
C TYR A 148 -5.19 -28.22 3.58
N GLU A 149 -4.64 -28.42 2.38
CA GLU A 149 -4.52 -27.40 1.33
C GLU A 149 -3.82 -26.10 1.81
N LYS A 150 -2.86 -26.21 2.75
CA LYS A 150 -2.11 -25.08 3.34
C LYS A 150 -0.62 -25.15 2.96
N PRO A 151 -0.25 -24.82 1.71
CA PRO A 151 1.14 -24.94 1.24
C PRO A 151 2.09 -24.03 2.02
N LEU A 152 3.35 -24.48 2.17
CA LEU A 152 4.42 -23.73 2.86
C LEU A 152 4.64 -22.34 2.25
N PHE A 153 4.51 -22.24 0.91
CA PHE A 153 4.62 -21.00 0.16
C PHE A 153 3.25 -20.59 -0.37
N LYS A 154 2.61 -19.64 0.32
CA LYS A 154 1.34 -19.07 -0.13
C LYS A 154 1.63 -18.02 -1.21
N LYS A 155 1.04 -18.17 -2.40
CA LYS A 155 1.07 -17.11 -3.41
C LYS A 155 0.52 -15.83 -2.77
N PRO A 156 1.25 -14.71 -2.78
CA PRO A 156 0.74 -13.45 -2.23
C PRO A 156 -0.52 -13.04 -2.98
N LYS A 157 -1.35 -12.20 -2.36
CA LYS A 157 -2.51 -11.61 -3.04
C LYS A 157 -2.01 -10.97 -4.34
N LEU A 158 -2.72 -11.25 -5.44
CA LEU A 158 -2.41 -10.64 -6.73
C LEU A 158 -2.50 -9.13 -6.56
N GLY A 159 -1.40 -8.42 -6.82
CA GLY A 159 -1.41 -6.96 -6.86
C GLY A 159 -2.30 -6.48 -8.02
N LEU A 160 -2.70 -5.22 -7.98
CA LEU A 160 -3.33 -4.58 -9.13
C LEU A 160 -2.35 -4.61 -10.31
N LYS A 161 -2.88 -4.75 -11.53
CA LYS A 161 -2.10 -4.55 -12.77
C LYS A 161 -1.40 -3.20 -12.64
N PRO A 162 -0.07 -3.13 -12.74
CA PRO A 162 0.60 -1.84 -12.70
C PRO A 162 0.15 -0.97 -13.87
N GLU A 163 -0.28 0.26 -13.57
CA GLU A 163 -0.84 1.20 -14.56
C GLU A 163 0.14 1.50 -15.71
N TRP A 164 1.45 1.37 -15.49
CA TRP A 164 2.50 1.65 -16.48
C TRP A 164 2.57 0.70 -17.68
N ILE A 165 1.77 -0.38 -17.71
CA ILE A 165 1.79 -1.39 -18.79
C ILE A 165 1.00 -0.94 -20.03
N GLU A 166 0.23 0.15 -19.99
CA GLU A 166 -0.46 0.68 -21.16
C GLU A 166 0.40 1.68 -21.96
N GLU A 167 0.35 1.57 -23.29
CA GLU A 167 1.26 2.19 -24.26
C GLU A 167 1.17 3.73 -24.36
N ASP A 168 0.32 4.39 -23.56
CA ASP A 168 0.17 5.85 -23.48
C ASP A 168 0.74 6.47 -22.19
N CYS A 169 1.55 5.74 -21.42
CA CYS A 169 2.07 6.23 -20.14
C CYS A 169 3.18 7.28 -20.31
N VAL A 170 3.07 8.39 -19.58
CA VAL A 170 4.14 9.39 -19.41
C VAL A 170 5.41 8.69 -18.92
N ASN A 171 6.54 8.92 -19.59
CA ASN A 171 7.81 8.28 -19.23
C ASN A 171 8.38 8.83 -17.92
N LEU A 172 8.22 8.08 -16.83
CA LEU A 172 8.72 8.46 -15.50
C LEU A 172 10.12 7.89 -15.18
N PHE A 173 10.71 7.10 -16.08
CA PHE A 173 12.05 6.55 -15.88
C PHE A 173 13.13 7.61 -15.57
N PRO A 174 13.14 8.80 -16.20
CA PRO A 174 14.10 9.85 -15.85
C PRO A 174 14.02 10.30 -14.39
N LEU A 175 12.82 10.38 -13.82
CA LEU A 175 12.63 10.73 -12.40
C LEU A 175 13.15 9.62 -11.49
N GLN A 176 12.79 8.37 -11.81
CA GLN A 176 13.26 7.20 -11.07
C GLN A 176 14.79 7.10 -11.06
N ASP A 177 15.42 7.31 -12.21
CA ASP A 177 16.88 7.26 -12.36
C ASP A 177 17.56 8.37 -11.55
N LEU A 178 17.02 9.59 -11.55
CA LEU A 178 17.57 10.70 -10.75
C LEU A 178 17.46 10.45 -9.24
N VAL A 179 16.33 9.91 -8.76
CA VAL A 179 16.19 9.51 -7.35
C VAL A 179 17.22 8.44 -6.99
N ARG A 180 17.41 7.44 -7.85
CA ARG A 180 18.40 6.38 -7.64
C ARG A 180 19.83 6.93 -7.64
N GLN A 181 20.15 7.84 -8.55
CA GLN A 181 21.45 8.50 -8.60
C GLN A 181 21.71 9.32 -7.34
N LEU A 182 20.69 10.00 -6.80
CA LEU A 182 20.82 10.80 -5.59
C LEU A 182 21.20 9.93 -4.39
N LYS A 183 20.47 8.82 -4.16
CA LYS A 183 20.76 7.85 -3.09
C LYS A 183 22.13 7.16 -3.23
N GLY A 184 22.61 7.02 -4.46
CA GLY A 184 23.93 6.42 -4.75
C GLY A 184 25.09 7.40 -4.80
N SER A 185 24.88 8.69 -4.53
CA SER A 185 25.92 9.71 -4.68
C SER A 185 26.53 10.12 -3.35
N ASP A 186 27.85 9.97 -3.21
CA ASP A 186 28.59 10.39 -1.99
C ASP A 186 29.13 11.82 -2.07
N SER A 187 28.92 12.53 -3.18
CA SER A 187 29.49 13.86 -3.40
C SER A 187 28.42 14.94 -3.33
N VAL A 188 28.51 15.83 -2.33
CA VAL A 188 27.60 16.98 -2.15
C VAL A 188 27.43 17.79 -3.45
N ARG A 189 28.52 18.02 -4.19
CA ARG A 189 28.45 18.74 -5.47
C ARG A 189 27.62 17.98 -6.51
N LYS A 190 27.76 16.65 -6.59
CA LYS A 190 26.96 15.82 -7.52
C LYS A 190 25.50 15.75 -7.06
N GLN A 191 25.26 15.58 -5.76
CA GLN A 191 23.93 15.60 -5.17
C GLN A 191 23.19 16.89 -5.53
N ASN A 192 23.81 18.06 -5.35
CA ASN A 192 23.21 19.36 -5.71
C ASN A 192 22.85 19.47 -7.20
N VAL A 193 23.68 18.91 -8.09
CA VAL A 193 23.37 18.88 -9.53
C VAL A 193 22.21 17.93 -9.82
N ILE A 194 22.16 16.76 -9.17
CA ILE A 194 21.07 15.79 -9.33
C ILE A 194 19.75 16.37 -8.81
N ILE A 195 19.78 17.07 -7.67
CA ILE A 195 18.61 17.76 -7.10
C ILE A 195 18.01 18.75 -8.10
N ARG A 196 18.83 19.63 -8.69
CA ARG A 196 18.35 20.58 -9.71
C ARG A 196 17.78 19.88 -10.94
N ARG A 197 18.48 18.86 -11.44
CA ARG A 197 18.01 18.06 -12.57
C ARG A 197 16.69 17.34 -12.28
N PHE A 198 16.47 16.90 -11.04
CA PHE A 198 15.20 16.30 -10.63
C PHE A 198 14.07 17.31 -10.72
N ILE A 199 14.27 18.51 -10.18
CA ILE A 199 13.26 19.59 -10.20
C ILE A 199 12.91 19.97 -11.65
N ASP A 200 13.91 20.20 -12.50
CA ASP A 200 13.72 20.49 -13.92
C ASP A 200 12.91 19.38 -14.61
N GLN A 201 13.31 18.13 -14.42
CA GLN A 201 12.65 16.97 -15.03
C GLN A 201 11.23 16.78 -14.49
N TYR A 202 11.00 17.07 -13.22
CA TYR A 202 9.68 16.97 -12.57
C TYR A 202 8.70 17.96 -13.18
N ILE A 203 9.14 19.20 -13.39
CA ILE A 203 8.37 20.24 -14.08
C ILE A 203 8.09 19.84 -15.52
N GLU A 204 9.08 19.33 -16.26
CA GLU A 204 8.88 18.89 -17.65
C GLU A 204 7.88 17.72 -17.77
N VAL A 205 7.93 16.77 -16.83
CA VAL A 205 6.92 15.69 -16.75
C VAL A 205 5.53 16.26 -16.46
N LEU A 206 5.39 17.19 -15.52
CA LEU A 206 4.10 17.82 -15.26
C LEU A 206 3.58 18.61 -16.47
N LYS A 207 4.45 19.25 -17.24
CA LYS A 207 4.02 19.97 -18.45
C LYS A 207 3.33 19.07 -19.48
N SER A 208 3.64 17.77 -19.53
CA SER A 208 2.95 16.85 -20.45
C SER A 208 1.49 16.59 -20.08
N TYR A 209 1.06 16.94 -18.86
CA TYR A 209 -0.34 16.84 -18.43
C TYR A 209 -1.17 18.09 -18.82
N TYR A 210 -0.56 19.10 -19.44
CA TYR A 210 -1.29 20.26 -19.91
C TYR A 210 -2.19 19.90 -21.09
N ASN A 211 -3.48 20.14 -20.94
CA ASN A 211 -4.47 19.97 -21.99
C ASN A 211 -5.27 21.27 -22.16
N LYS A 212 -5.09 21.92 -23.31
CA LYS A 212 -5.81 23.16 -23.64
C LYS A 212 -7.31 22.92 -23.88
N ASP A 213 -7.67 21.73 -24.35
CA ASP A 213 -9.03 21.40 -24.77
C ASP A 213 -9.89 20.85 -23.61
N ILE A 214 -9.36 20.90 -22.37
CA ILE A 214 -10.05 20.43 -21.17
C ILE A 214 -11.31 21.28 -20.91
N ASN A 215 -12.48 20.65 -21.05
CA ASN A 215 -13.75 21.37 -21.11
C ASN A 215 -14.73 21.03 -19.97
N ASP A 216 -14.54 19.92 -19.28
CA ASP A 216 -15.37 19.50 -18.15
C ASP A 216 -14.55 19.18 -16.89
N GLY A 217 -15.23 19.06 -15.75
CA GLY A 217 -14.60 18.78 -14.45
C GLY A 217 -14.15 17.33 -14.29
N GLN A 218 -14.74 16.39 -15.04
CA GLN A 218 -14.38 14.97 -14.99
C GLN A 218 -12.97 14.77 -15.52
N GLN A 219 -12.65 15.38 -16.67
CA GLN A 219 -11.30 15.34 -17.24
C GLN A 219 -10.26 15.97 -16.30
N VAL A 220 -10.61 17.05 -15.59
CA VAL A 220 -9.72 17.65 -14.58
C VAL A 220 -9.46 16.66 -13.45
N TYR A 221 -10.50 16.01 -12.93
CA TYR A 221 -10.38 15.00 -11.88
C TYR A 221 -9.55 13.80 -12.34
N GLU A 222 -9.86 13.20 -13.47
CA GLU A 222 -9.16 12.02 -14.02
C GLU A 222 -7.69 12.34 -14.32
N THR A 223 -7.41 13.51 -14.91
CA THR A 223 -6.04 13.95 -15.15
C THR A 223 -5.29 14.11 -13.82
N TRP A 224 -5.89 14.75 -12.82
CA TRP A 224 -5.27 14.83 -11.49
C TRP A 224 -5.05 13.42 -10.88
N MET A 225 -5.99 12.50 -11.03
CA MET A 225 -5.84 11.12 -10.56
C MET A 225 -4.60 10.45 -11.15
N THR A 226 -4.36 10.59 -12.46
CA THR A 226 -3.17 10.02 -13.12
C THR A 226 -1.84 10.68 -12.69
N THR A 227 -1.85 11.89 -12.14
CA THR A 227 -0.63 12.55 -11.61
C THR A 227 -0.09 11.88 -10.35
N LYS A 228 -0.80 10.91 -9.76
CA LYS A 228 -0.37 10.18 -8.54
C LYS A 228 1.02 9.57 -8.71
N ASN A 229 1.29 8.98 -9.87
CA ASN A 229 2.57 8.32 -10.13
C ASN A 229 3.73 9.33 -10.19
N VAL A 230 3.47 10.54 -10.71
CA VAL A 230 4.43 11.65 -10.68
C VAL A 230 4.65 12.14 -9.25
N ARG A 231 3.56 12.38 -8.52
CA ARG A 231 3.55 12.74 -7.09
C ARG A 231 4.39 11.75 -6.28
N ASP A 232 4.21 10.46 -6.49
CA ASP A 232 4.93 9.43 -5.74
C ASP A 232 6.46 9.52 -5.92
N TYR A 233 6.96 9.90 -7.11
CA TYR A 233 8.39 10.16 -7.31
C TYR A 233 8.89 11.42 -6.60
N PHE A 234 8.06 12.46 -6.44
CA PHE A 234 8.40 13.60 -5.58
C PHE A 234 8.59 13.14 -4.13
N LEU A 235 7.73 12.25 -3.64
CA LEU A 235 7.84 11.72 -2.28
C LEU A 235 9.10 10.85 -2.11
N ASP A 236 9.44 10.03 -3.12
CA ASP A 236 10.70 9.27 -3.11
C ASP A 236 11.94 10.18 -3.16
N PHE A 237 11.82 11.33 -3.82
CA PHE A 237 12.84 12.37 -3.83
C PHE A 237 13.00 13.02 -2.46
N LEU A 238 11.91 13.33 -1.74
CA LEU A 238 11.99 13.80 -0.35
C LEU A 238 12.71 12.79 0.55
N ASP A 239 12.37 11.51 0.43
CA ASP A 239 13.06 10.44 1.18
C ASP A 239 14.56 10.37 0.81
N ALA A 240 14.92 10.57 -0.46
CA ALA A 240 16.32 10.59 -0.89
C ALA A 240 17.10 11.81 -0.38
N LEU A 241 16.44 12.95 -0.16
CA LEU A 241 17.08 14.15 0.38
C LEU A 241 17.59 13.96 1.82
N LEU A 242 16.99 13.04 2.59
CA LEU A 242 17.44 12.71 3.95
C LEU A 242 18.87 12.16 4.00
N GLU A 243 19.35 11.59 2.89
CA GLU A 243 20.71 11.06 2.74
C GLU A 243 21.71 12.15 2.27
N THR A 244 21.28 13.41 2.21
CA THR A 244 22.07 14.54 1.70
C THR A 244 22.22 15.63 2.76
N GLU A 245 23.20 16.53 2.57
CA GLU A 245 23.36 17.74 3.39
C GLU A 245 22.46 18.90 2.92
N CYS A 246 21.44 18.63 2.11
CA CYS A 246 20.55 19.64 1.57
C CYS A 246 19.69 20.29 2.67
N ASP A 247 19.57 21.61 2.65
CA ASP A 247 18.56 22.32 3.44
C ASP A 247 17.18 22.12 2.78
N ILE A 248 16.46 21.10 3.27
CA ILE A 248 15.15 20.69 2.74
C ILE A 248 14.15 21.85 2.82
N GLY A 249 14.13 22.61 3.92
CA GLY A 249 13.23 23.76 4.08
C GLY A 249 13.44 24.82 2.99
N SER A 250 14.69 25.27 2.83
CA SER A 250 15.05 26.27 1.81
C SER A 250 14.80 25.74 0.38
N LEU A 251 15.13 24.48 0.10
CA LEU A 251 14.87 23.85 -1.19
C LEU A 251 13.37 23.81 -1.51
N LEU A 252 12.53 23.42 -0.55
CA LEU A 252 11.08 23.34 -0.74
C LEU A 252 10.48 24.72 -1.02
N CYS A 253 10.97 25.78 -0.36
CA CYS A 253 10.56 27.14 -0.67
C CYS A 253 10.76 27.45 -2.15
N GLU A 254 11.96 27.21 -2.68
CA GLU A 254 12.28 27.44 -4.09
C GLU A 254 11.43 26.57 -5.04
N VAL A 255 11.29 25.27 -4.72
CA VAL A 255 10.55 24.31 -5.54
C VAL A 255 9.07 24.70 -5.65
N PHE A 256 8.41 25.05 -4.55
CA PHE A 256 7.00 25.45 -4.60
C PHE A 256 6.80 26.77 -5.34
N GLU A 257 7.73 27.72 -5.18
CA GLU A 257 7.74 28.97 -5.94
C GLU A 257 7.88 28.72 -7.45
N GLU A 258 8.78 27.83 -7.83
CA GLU A 258 9.06 27.49 -9.22
C GLU A 258 7.89 26.73 -9.85
N LEU A 259 7.41 25.66 -9.18
CA LEU A 259 6.24 24.88 -9.62
C LEU A 259 5.04 25.78 -9.86
N TYR A 260 4.70 26.63 -8.90
CA TYR A 260 3.55 27.51 -9.02
C TYR A 260 3.72 28.51 -10.15
N ASN A 261 4.86 29.21 -10.21
CA ASN A 261 5.10 30.25 -11.22
C ASN A 261 5.16 29.70 -12.66
N ILE A 262 5.64 28.47 -12.84
CA ILE A 262 5.74 27.84 -14.16
C ILE A 262 4.42 27.22 -14.57
N LEU A 263 3.84 26.36 -13.73
CA LEU A 263 2.71 25.50 -14.12
C LEU A 263 1.37 26.22 -14.10
N THR A 264 1.25 27.33 -13.36
CA THR A 264 0.00 28.12 -13.33
C THR A 264 0.00 29.28 -14.34
N CYS A 265 1.04 29.38 -15.19
CA CYS A 265 1.17 30.34 -16.26
C CYS A 265 0.88 29.68 -17.62
N VAL A 266 -0.22 30.06 -18.27
CA VAL A 266 -0.63 29.50 -19.57
C VAL A 266 0.40 29.79 -20.66
N LYS A 267 1.13 30.92 -20.54
CA LYS A 267 2.21 31.27 -21.47
C LYS A 267 3.43 30.34 -21.40
N THR A 268 3.57 29.55 -20.33
CA THR A 268 4.55 28.46 -20.25
C THR A 268 4.28 27.40 -21.32
N PHE A 269 3.01 27.12 -21.62
CA PHE A 269 2.59 26.06 -22.54
C PHE A 269 2.33 26.60 -23.95
N ASN A 270 1.85 27.83 -24.06
CA ASN A 270 1.62 28.51 -25.32
C ASN A 270 1.99 30.00 -25.19
N ASP A 271 3.17 30.36 -25.69
CA ASP A 271 3.71 31.73 -25.65
C ASP A 271 2.78 32.78 -26.29
N LYS A 272 1.93 32.35 -27.23
CA LYS A 272 0.95 33.19 -27.95
C LYS A 272 -0.44 33.17 -27.32
N ALA A 273 -0.63 32.53 -26.16
CA ALA A 273 -1.92 32.51 -25.48
C ALA A 273 -2.41 33.93 -25.15
N ASN A 274 -3.61 34.24 -25.62
CA ASN A 274 -4.32 35.51 -25.40
C ASN A 274 -5.62 35.33 -24.57
N SER A 275 -5.95 34.09 -24.22
CA SER A 275 -7.06 33.68 -23.37
C SER A 275 -6.63 32.41 -22.62
N TYR A 276 -7.24 32.16 -21.46
CA TYR A 276 -7.14 30.88 -20.75
C TYR A 276 -8.46 30.61 -20.03
N GLY A 277 -8.84 29.34 -19.98
CA GLY A 277 -9.96 28.82 -19.21
C GLY A 277 -9.62 28.64 -17.74
N ASP A 278 -10.66 28.59 -16.91
CA ASP A 278 -10.56 28.31 -15.47
C ASP A 278 -10.02 26.90 -15.16
N LYS A 279 -10.17 25.96 -16.10
CA LYS A 279 -9.80 24.54 -15.99
C LYS A 279 -8.36 24.23 -16.42
N GLU A 280 -7.77 25.01 -17.34
CA GLU A 280 -6.51 24.67 -18.03
C GLU A 280 -5.34 24.40 -17.07
N CYS A 281 -5.22 25.22 -16.01
CA CYS A 281 -4.18 25.06 -14.99
C CYS A 281 -4.70 24.47 -13.67
N ASP A 282 -5.97 24.05 -13.60
CA ASP A 282 -6.60 23.61 -12.35
C ASP A 282 -5.96 22.31 -11.81
N VAL A 283 -5.60 21.39 -12.71
CA VAL A 283 -4.86 20.16 -12.39
C VAL A 283 -3.55 20.50 -11.67
N PHE A 284 -2.80 21.51 -12.14
CA PHE A 284 -1.52 21.90 -11.53
C PHE A 284 -1.69 22.56 -10.17
N LYS A 285 -2.70 23.42 -10.00
CA LYS A 285 -3.01 24.01 -8.70
C LYS A 285 -3.42 22.94 -7.70
N THR A 286 -4.24 21.96 -8.13
CA THR A 286 -4.62 20.81 -7.32
C THR A 286 -3.41 19.95 -6.95
N HIS A 287 -2.51 19.69 -7.90
CA HIS A 287 -1.29 18.94 -7.65
C HIS A 287 -0.32 19.66 -6.69
N ILE A 288 -0.15 20.98 -6.83
CA ILE A 288 0.68 21.79 -5.92
C ILE A 288 0.11 21.80 -4.50
N TRP A 289 -1.22 21.95 -4.36
CA TRP A 289 -1.91 21.83 -3.08
C TRP A 289 -1.63 20.48 -2.40
N GLU A 290 -1.79 19.38 -3.15
CA GLU A 290 -1.49 18.04 -2.67
C GLU A 290 -0.02 17.89 -2.28
N LEU A 291 0.92 18.37 -3.10
CA LEU A 291 2.35 18.30 -2.82
C LEU A 291 2.71 19.07 -1.56
N PHE A 292 2.10 20.23 -1.32
CA PHE A 292 2.35 21.02 -0.12
C PHE A 292 1.90 20.29 1.14
N ILE A 293 0.71 19.68 1.11
CA ILE A 293 0.25 18.81 2.21
C ILE A 293 1.18 17.62 2.41
N CYS A 294 1.64 16.99 1.32
CA CYS A 294 2.57 15.86 1.41
C CYS A 294 3.92 16.28 2.00
N ALA A 295 4.48 17.43 1.60
CA ALA A 295 5.73 17.95 2.17
C ALA A 295 5.58 18.22 3.67
N VAL A 296 4.46 18.81 4.10
CA VAL A 296 4.17 19.02 5.53
C VAL A 296 3.99 17.68 6.25
N THR A 297 3.32 16.71 5.64
CA THR A 297 3.18 15.34 6.18
C THR A 297 4.55 14.71 6.42
N PHE A 298 5.45 14.82 5.43
CA PHE A 298 6.81 14.31 5.50
C PHE A 298 7.63 14.98 6.61
N LEU A 299 7.67 16.32 6.65
CA LEU A 299 8.44 17.05 7.65
C LEU A 299 7.90 16.81 9.07
N ARG A 300 6.57 16.69 9.23
CA ARG A 300 5.96 16.31 10.52
C ARG A 300 6.33 14.88 10.93
N HIS A 301 6.37 13.94 9.98
CA HIS A 301 6.75 12.55 10.25
C HIS A 301 8.17 12.44 10.82
N TYR A 302 9.12 13.20 10.25
CA TYR A 302 10.51 13.25 10.72
C TYR A 302 10.77 14.28 11.82
N GLU A 303 9.72 14.93 12.34
CA GLU A 303 9.81 15.99 13.37
C GLU A 303 10.78 17.14 12.99
N ASP A 304 10.92 17.47 11.70
CA ASP A 304 11.77 18.56 11.22
C ASP A 304 11.04 19.92 11.33
N TYR A 305 10.91 20.40 12.58
CA TYR A 305 10.28 21.67 12.90
C TYR A 305 11.01 22.89 12.35
N LYS A 306 12.31 22.76 12.07
CA LYS A 306 13.09 23.85 11.47
C LYS A 306 12.69 24.04 10.02
N SER A 307 12.66 22.96 9.22
CA SER A 307 12.20 23.04 7.84
C SER A 307 10.72 23.43 7.75
N LEU A 308 9.88 22.96 8.68
CA LEU A 308 8.48 23.42 8.80
C LEU A 308 8.39 24.94 9.03
N ASN A 309 9.16 25.48 9.98
CA ASN A 309 9.22 26.92 10.21
C ASN A 309 9.63 27.65 8.92
N THR A 310 10.68 27.18 8.25
CA THR A 310 11.17 27.77 6.99
C THR A 310 10.07 27.86 5.95
N ILE A 311 9.38 26.75 5.63
CA ILE A 311 8.35 26.77 4.57
C ILE A 311 7.08 27.52 4.97
N LEU A 312 6.71 27.54 6.26
CA LEU A 312 5.46 28.17 6.71
C LEU A 312 5.62 29.67 6.97
N SER A 313 6.81 30.14 7.31
CA SER A 313 7.09 31.57 7.52
C SER A 313 7.65 32.28 6.27
N ASN A 314 7.97 31.53 5.21
CA ASN A 314 8.54 32.09 3.99
C ASN A 314 7.58 33.08 3.31
N THR A 315 8.14 34.20 2.84
CA THR A 315 7.44 35.09 1.90
C THR A 315 7.67 34.58 0.49
N TYR A 316 6.60 34.08 -0.14
CA TYR A 316 6.66 33.53 -1.49
C TYR A 316 6.40 34.62 -2.54
N PHE A 317 7.13 34.61 -3.64
CA PHE A 317 6.96 35.53 -4.77
C PHE A 317 6.24 34.83 -5.92
N LEU A 318 4.91 34.93 -5.94
CA LEU A 318 4.05 34.17 -6.84
C LEU A 318 3.34 35.06 -7.87
N ILE A 319 3.13 34.54 -9.09
CA ILE A 319 2.31 35.20 -10.09
C ILE A 319 0.84 35.28 -9.62
N ASP A 320 0.20 36.40 -9.91
CA ASP A 320 -1.20 36.66 -9.55
C ASP A 320 -2.18 36.49 -10.71
N SER A 321 -1.67 36.21 -11.91
CA SER A 321 -2.42 36.07 -13.16
C SER A 321 -2.01 34.81 -13.91
N GLY A 322 -2.99 34.11 -14.51
CA GLY A 322 -2.74 32.94 -15.36
C GLY A 322 -1.95 33.25 -16.64
N PHE A 323 -1.76 34.53 -17.00
CA PHE A 323 -0.85 34.94 -18.08
C PHE A 323 0.59 35.18 -17.61
N GLY A 324 0.89 34.91 -16.34
CA GLY A 324 2.12 35.35 -15.69
C GLY A 324 2.09 36.85 -15.38
N GLY A 325 3.27 37.44 -15.19
CA GLY A 325 3.43 38.87 -14.91
C GLY A 325 4.37 39.11 -13.72
N SER A 326 4.13 40.20 -12.99
CA SER A 326 4.88 40.50 -11.78
C SER A 326 4.59 39.46 -10.71
N LYS A 327 5.66 38.93 -10.11
CA LYS A 327 5.54 38.10 -8.91
C LYS A 327 5.25 39.01 -7.71
N LYS A 328 4.21 38.69 -6.94
CA LYS A 328 3.81 39.44 -5.74
C LYS A 328 4.20 38.67 -4.48
N PRO A 329 4.66 39.35 -3.42
CA PRO A 329 4.90 38.71 -2.14
C PRO A 329 3.58 38.24 -1.52
N THR A 330 3.56 36.98 -1.11
CA THR A 330 2.43 36.28 -0.49
C THR A 330 2.97 35.20 0.47
N ASN A 331 2.09 34.35 0.98
CA ASN A 331 2.40 33.30 1.95
C ASN A 331 1.92 31.93 1.46
N TYR A 332 2.16 30.89 2.27
CA TYR A 332 1.85 29.51 1.90
C TYR A 332 0.36 29.22 1.66
N ALA A 333 -0.56 30.03 2.19
CA ALA A 333 -1.99 29.86 1.90
C ALA A 333 -2.31 30.01 0.41
N ARG A 334 -1.41 30.63 -0.37
CA ARG A 334 -1.56 30.67 -1.83
C ARG A 334 -1.50 29.28 -2.49
N PHE A 335 -0.88 28.29 -1.84
CA PHE A 335 -0.87 26.90 -2.31
C PHE A 335 -2.14 26.13 -1.95
N ARG A 336 -3.01 26.69 -1.10
CA ARG A 336 -4.34 26.12 -0.86
C ARG A 336 -5.16 26.27 -2.14
N HIS A 337 -5.73 25.17 -2.63
CA HIS A 337 -6.57 25.20 -3.82
C HIS A 337 -7.93 24.56 -3.57
N TYR A 338 -8.98 25.16 -4.12
CA TYR A 338 -10.32 24.59 -4.22
C TYR A 338 -10.69 24.54 -5.69
N SER A 339 -10.70 23.32 -6.24
CA SER A 339 -11.06 23.08 -7.63
C SER A 339 -12.58 23.17 -7.79
N ARG A 340 -13.06 24.30 -8.30
CA ARG A 340 -14.46 24.44 -8.71
C ARG A 340 -14.84 23.40 -9.78
N PRO A 341 -13.99 23.11 -10.79
CA PRO A 341 -14.28 22.03 -11.74
C PRO A 341 -14.56 20.68 -11.09
N ILE A 342 -13.77 20.28 -10.09
CA ILE A 342 -13.95 19.00 -9.41
C ILE A 342 -15.14 19.05 -8.44
N GLU A 343 -15.22 20.06 -7.57
CA GLU A 343 -16.17 20.09 -6.46
C GLU A 343 -17.58 20.57 -6.84
N GLU A 344 -17.69 21.54 -7.76
CA GLU A 344 -18.97 22.16 -8.14
C GLU A 344 -19.55 21.57 -9.42
N TYR A 345 -18.72 21.08 -10.35
CA TYR A 345 -19.21 20.56 -11.64
C TYR A 345 -19.21 19.03 -11.68
N TYR A 346 -18.07 18.39 -11.42
CA TYR A 346 -17.98 16.92 -11.54
C TYR A 346 -18.60 16.17 -10.37
N LYS A 347 -18.30 16.55 -9.12
CA LYS A 347 -18.79 15.84 -7.93
C LYS A 347 -20.32 15.63 -7.94
N PRO A 348 -21.17 16.64 -8.23
CA PRO A 348 -22.63 16.46 -8.24
C PRO A 348 -23.16 15.44 -9.25
N GLU A 349 -22.43 15.23 -10.35
CA GLU A 349 -22.78 14.28 -11.42
C GLU A 349 -22.20 12.87 -11.19
N SER A 350 -21.23 12.75 -10.27
CA SER A 350 -20.55 11.50 -9.95
C SER A 350 -21.35 10.62 -8.96
N GLU A 351 -20.95 9.35 -8.85
CA GLU A 351 -21.43 8.44 -7.80
C GLU A 351 -21.04 8.91 -6.37
N LYS A 352 -20.13 9.88 -6.26
CA LYS A 352 -19.59 10.43 -5.00
C LYS A 352 -20.21 11.78 -4.62
N LYS A 353 -21.37 12.14 -5.20
CA LYS A 353 -22.07 13.42 -4.96
C LYS A 353 -22.40 13.73 -3.49
N ASP A 354 -22.58 12.69 -2.67
CA ASP A 354 -22.96 12.83 -1.26
C ASP A 354 -21.74 13.07 -0.33
N LEU A 355 -20.52 13.09 -0.87
CA LEU A 355 -19.32 13.45 -0.11
C LEU A 355 -19.27 14.95 0.18
N LEU A 356 -18.85 15.31 1.40
CA LEU A 356 -18.59 16.71 1.77
C LEU A 356 -17.56 17.35 0.81
N THR A 357 -16.51 16.60 0.47
CA THR A 357 -15.48 16.99 -0.50
C THR A 357 -15.02 15.78 -1.29
N LEU A 358 -14.97 15.93 -2.62
CA LEU A 358 -14.40 14.92 -3.52
C LEU A 358 -12.88 15.02 -3.54
N MET A 359 -12.31 16.23 -3.53
CA MET A 359 -10.86 16.44 -3.48
C MET A 359 -10.25 15.86 -2.19
N GLY A 360 -10.86 16.17 -1.03
CA GLY A 360 -10.39 15.66 0.25
C GLY A 360 -10.53 14.13 0.36
N ASN A 361 -11.60 13.56 -0.21
CA ASN A 361 -11.79 12.11 -0.28
C ASN A 361 -10.71 11.45 -1.13
N ALA A 362 -10.49 11.96 -2.34
CA ALA A 362 -9.49 11.41 -3.25
C ALA A 362 -8.08 11.49 -2.63
N LEU A 363 -7.70 12.63 -2.05
CA LEU A 363 -6.42 12.78 -1.36
C LEU A 363 -6.25 11.74 -0.23
N CYS A 364 -7.24 11.63 0.65
CA CYS A 364 -7.11 10.82 1.87
C CYS A 364 -7.35 9.32 1.64
N CYS A 365 -8.19 8.94 0.67
CA CYS A 365 -8.69 7.56 0.54
C CYS A 365 -8.23 6.86 -0.74
N GLU A 366 -7.76 7.59 -1.76
CA GLU A 366 -7.39 7.01 -3.07
C GLU A 366 -5.93 7.29 -3.45
N ARG A 367 -5.29 8.25 -2.77
CA ARG A 367 -3.94 8.72 -3.08
C ARG A 367 -2.95 8.46 -1.96
N GLU A 368 -3.16 7.43 -1.16
CA GLU A 368 -2.23 7.00 -0.11
C GLU A 368 -0.90 6.49 -0.68
N LYS A 369 0.16 6.65 0.11
CA LYS A 369 1.49 6.06 -0.11
C LYS A 369 2.08 5.66 1.25
N TYR A 370 1.87 4.40 1.62
CA TYR A 370 2.35 3.87 2.89
C TYR A 370 3.88 3.81 2.96
N PRO A 371 4.49 3.93 4.17
CA PRO A 371 3.81 4.04 5.47
C PRO A 371 3.54 5.49 5.93
N ILE A 372 4.12 6.50 5.27
CA ILE A 372 4.10 7.89 5.75
C ILE A 372 2.79 8.61 5.39
N TYR A 373 2.29 8.40 4.16
CA TYR A 373 1.18 9.15 3.58
C TYR A 373 -0.10 8.32 3.65
N THR A 374 -0.69 8.27 4.83
CA THR A 374 -1.96 7.58 5.13
C THR A 374 -3.12 8.57 5.10
N LYS A 375 -4.35 8.06 5.04
CA LYS A 375 -5.58 8.85 5.24
C LYS A 375 -5.46 9.82 6.42
N GLY A 376 -5.02 9.31 7.58
CA GLY A 376 -4.93 10.07 8.81
C GLY A 376 -3.83 11.13 8.79
N THR A 377 -2.62 10.75 8.38
CA THR A 377 -1.46 11.66 8.42
C THR A 377 -1.58 12.82 7.42
N MET A 378 -2.14 12.58 6.22
CA MET A 378 -2.41 13.64 5.24
C MET A 378 -3.54 14.56 5.70
N ALA A 379 -4.64 14.02 6.21
CA ALA A 379 -5.74 14.82 6.75
C ALA A 379 -5.29 15.69 7.94
N GLN A 380 -4.43 15.14 8.78
CA GLN A 380 -3.78 15.86 9.88
C GLN A 380 -2.85 16.97 9.41
N ALA A 381 -2.04 16.75 8.36
CA ALA A 381 -1.15 17.78 7.84
C ALA A 381 -1.93 18.97 7.26
N ASP A 382 -3.01 18.70 6.54
CA ASP A 382 -3.91 19.74 6.01
C ASP A 382 -4.62 20.51 7.15
N LEU A 383 -5.08 19.81 8.20
CA LEU A 383 -5.64 20.44 9.39
C LEU A 383 -4.60 21.26 10.16
N PHE A 384 -3.37 20.75 10.27
CA PHE A 384 -2.25 21.45 10.91
C PHE A 384 -1.95 22.79 10.23
N LEU A 385 -1.96 22.83 8.89
CA LEU A 385 -1.75 24.06 8.11
C LEU A 385 -2.76 25.16 8.42
N TYR A 386 -4.03 24.80 8.65
CA TYR A 386 -5.06 25.72 9.15
C TYR A 386 -4.73 26.20 10.56
N GLN A 387 -4.46 25.27 11.46
CA GLN A 387 -4.32 25.54 12.88
C GLN A 387 -3.16 26.48 13.22
N VAL A 388 -2.04 26.35 12.50
CA VAL A 388 -0.85 27.16 12.74
C VAL A 388 -0.86 28.50 12.00
N PHE A 389 -1.78 28.71 11.06
CA PHE A 389 -1.78 29.87 10.16
C PHE A 389 -1.72 31.21 10.89
N ASN A 390 -2.63 31.43 11.85
CA ASN A 390 -2.67 32.66 12.64
C ASN A 390 -1.50 32.80 13.64
N GLY A 391 -0.71 31.74 13.82
CA GLY A 391 0.48 31.75 14.65
C GLY A 391 1.69 32.38 13.95
N PHE A 392 1.66 32.52 12.62
CA PHE A 392 2.71 33.16 11.86
C PHE A 392 2.33 34.61 11.50
N ASP A 393 3.29 35.52 11.55
CA ASP A 393 3.10 36.91 11.10
C ASP A 393 3.27 36.98 9.56
N LEU A 394 2.30 36.42 8.84
CA LEU A 394 2.34 36.26 7.39
C LEU A 394 2.03 37.56 6.65
N VAL A 395 2.80 37.83 5.59
CA VAL A 395 2.58 38.98 4.70
C VAL A 395 1.84 38.52 3.43
N SER A 396 0.93 39.37 2.94
CA SER A 396 0.34 39.21 1.60
C SER A 396 0.03 40.57 0.98
N GLU A 397 0.65 40.87 -0.16
CA GLU A 397 0.30 42.03 -0.99
C GLU A 397 -0.73 41.67 -2.08
N SER A 398 -1.16 40.42 -2.11
CA SER A 398 -2.17 39.92 -3.02
C SER A 398 -3.57 40.25 -2.49
N THR A 399 -4.45 40.70 -3.38
CA THR A 399 -5.86 41.00 -3.05
C THR A 399 -6.75 39.76 -3.04
N ALA A 400 -6.20 38.57 -3.25
CA ALA A 400 -6.98 37.35 -3.28
C ALA A 400 -7.39 36.94 -1.86
N HIS A 401 -8.69 36.75 -1.65
CA HIS A 401 -9.24 36.31 -0.36
C HIS A 401 -8.64 35.00 0.16
N MET A 402 -8.11 34.14 -0.71
CA MET A 402 -7.52 32.85 -0.33
C MET A 402 -6.18 32.99 0.39
N ASP A 403 -5.53 34.15 0.35
CA ASP A 403 -4.20 34.34 0.96
C ASP A 403 -4.31 34.70 2.46
N ASN A 404 -5.54 34.84 2.96
CA ASN A 404 -5.84 35.27 4.32
C ASN A 404 -6.16 34.11 5.27
N TYR A 405 -6.26 32.88 4.77
CA TYR A 405 -6.51 31.69 5.59
C TYR A 405 -6.22 30.40 4.82
N TRP A 406 -5.91 29.32 5.54
CA TRP A 406 -5.91 27.96 5.00
C TRP A 406 -7.19 27.24 5.40
N PHE A 407 -8.10 26.98 4.45
CA PHE A 407 -9.24 26.08 4.73
C PHE A 407 -8.76 24.63 4.69
N PRO A 408 -8.93 23.85 5.78
CA PRO A 408 -8.43 22.48 5.84
C PRO A 408 -9.40 21.51 5.15
N THR A 409 -9.32 21.39 3.83
CA THR A 409 -10.19 20.51 3.00
C THR A 409 -10.39 19.09 3.58
N CYS A 410 -9.39 18.53 4.25
CA CYS A 410 -9.39 17.17 4.74
C CYS A 410 -9.78 17.03 6.22
N TYR A 411 -10.20 18.10 6.92
CA TYR A 411 -10.45 18.04 8.38
C TYR A 411 -11.47 16.96 8.80
N VAL A 412 -12.43 16.64 7.93
CA VAL A 412 -13.45 15.60 8.17
C VAL A 412 -12.89 14.17 8.16
N TYR A 413 -11.67 13.99 7.65
CA TYR A 413 -10.95 12.72 7.63
C TYR A 413 -9.87 12.62 8.71
N ALA A 414 -9.64 13.70 9.47
CA ALA A 414 -8.71 13.73 10.59
C ALA A 414 -9.36 13.07 11.82
N GLU A 415 -9.28 11.74 11.91
CA GLU A 415 -9.84 10.96 13.02
C GLU A 415 -8.81 10.72 14.14
N GLY A 416 -9.21 11.01 15.39
CA GLY A 416 -8.76 10.34 16.63
C GLY A 416 -7.32 10.50 17.13
N GLU A 417 -6.33 10.70 16.25
CA GLU A 417 -4.94 10.89 16.65
C GLU A 417 -4.66 12.38 16.83
N MET A 418 -4.36 12.76 18.08
CA MET A 418 -4.06 14.14 18.42
C MET A 418 -2.84 14.60 17.63
N LEU A 419 -2.92 15.79 17.03
CA LEU A 419 -1.82 16.46 16.32
C LEU A 419 -0.60 16.77 17.20
N GLY A 420 -0.58 16.27 18.43
CA GLY A 420 0.43 16.48 19.45
C GLY A 420 0.22 17.75 20.26
N TRP A 421 -0.86 18.51 20.03
CA TRP A 421 -1.10 19.78 20.73
C TRP A 421 -1.28 19.62 22.24
N ASP A 422 -1.86 18.51 22.69
CA ASP A 422 -1.96 18.13 24.10
C ASP A 422 -0.58 17.93 24.75
N ARG A 423 0.43 17.50 23.97
CA ARG A 423 1.81 17.32 24.42
C ARG A 423 2.50 18.64 24.74
N MET A 424 1.96 19.79 24.32
CA MET A 424 2.45 21.12 24.72
C MET A 424 2.32 21.38 26.23
N LYS A 425 1.73 20.48 27.01
CA LYS A 425 1.90 20.46 28.47
C LYS A 425 3.35 20.27 28.91
N SER A 426 4.15 19.53 28.13
CA SER A 426 5.56 19.26 28.41
C SER A 426 6.46 20.40 27.94
N GLN A 427 7.31 20.92 28.83
CA GLN A 427 8.32 21.93 28.51
C GLN A 427 9.26 21.47 27.39
N LYS A 428 9.71 20.21 27.43
CA LYS A 428 10.56 19.63 26.37
C LYS A 428 9.85 19.58 25.00
N PHE A 429 8.53 19.38 24.97
CA PHE A 429 7.80 19.46 23.71
C PHE A 429 7.59 20.92 23.28
N CYS A 430 7.38 21.85 24.23
CA CYS A 430 7.35 23.28 23.94
C CYS A 430 8.63 23.76 23.25
N GLU A 431 9.82 23.27 23.62
CA GLU A 431 11.07 23.61 22.92
C GLU A 431 11.00 23.34 21.40
N LYS A 432 10.37 22.22 21.00
CA LYS A 432 10.15 21.89 19.59
C LYS A 432 9.17 22.84 18.91
N MET A 433 8.10 23.21 19.62
CA MET A 433 7.13 24.18 19.11
C MET A 433 7.71 25.59 19.04
N CYS A 434 8.63 25.97 19.94
CA CYS A 434 9.38 27.21 19.86
C CYS A 434 10.18 27.27 18.56
N VAL A 435 10.84 26.16 18.16
CA VAL A 435 11.51 26.06 16.84
C VAL A 435 10.51 26.22 15.69
N LEU A 436 9.35 25.56 15.75
CA LEU A 436 8.32 25.65 14.70
C LEU A 436 7.82 27.09 14.50
N PHE A 437 7.61 27.85 15.58
CA PHE A 437 7.08 29.21 15.51
C PHE A 437 8.16 30.30 15.51
N GLY A 438 9.44 29.93 15.60
CA GLY A 438 10.56 30.89 15.61
C GLY A 438 10.62 31.76 16.88
N VAL A 439 10.12 31.25 18.02
CA VAL A 439 10.13 31.96 19.31
C VAL A 439 11.18 31.39 20.26
N THR A 440 11.54 32.17 21.27
CA THR A 440 12.67 31.84 22.17
C THR A 440 12.24 31.25 23.50
N ASP A 441 11.01 31.49 23.94
CA ASP A 441 10.50 31.00 25.21
C ASP A 441 9.01 30.61 25.18
N ILE A 442 8.56 30.00 26.29
CA ILE A 442 7.20 29.46 26.42
C ILE A 442 6.15 30.58 26.53
N GLU A 443 6.50 31.76 27.04
CA GLU A 443 5.56 32.87 27.16
C GLU A 443 5.28 33.51 25.80
N GLU A 444 6.30 33.64 24.95
CA GLU A 444 6.13 33.99 23.54
C GLU A 444 5.29 32.94 22.80
N LEU A 445 5.55 31.65 23.04
CA LEU A 445 4.76 30.56 22.47
C LEU A 445 3.28 30.66 22.88
N LYS A 446 2.98 30.93 24.16
CA LYS A 446 1.60 31.14 24.64
C LYS A 446 0.92 32.32 23.94
N SER A 447 1.64 33.42 23.74
CA SER A 447 1.15 34.60 23.02
C SER A 447 0.77 34.26 21.57
N ILE A 448 1.58 33.46 20.90
CA ILE A 448 1.27 32.96 19.55
C ILE A 448 0.05 32.03 19.56
N MET A 449 0.01 31.06 20.48
CA MET A 449 -1.10 30.10 20.56
C MET A 449 -2.45 30.79 20.83
N ALA A 450 -2.44 31.92 21.53
CA ALA A 450 -3.63 32.74 21.75
C ALA A 450 -4.25 33.28 20.45
N LYS A 451 -3.49 33.42 19.36
CA LYS A 451 -3.99 33.83 18.03
C LYS A 451 -4.68 32.69 17.27
N CYS A 452 -4.32 31.43 17.58
CA CYS A 452 -4.83 30.22 16.92
C CYS A 452 -6.18 29.76 17.49
N MET A 453 -7.18 30.65 17.46
CA MET A 453 -8.50 30.43 18.05
C MET A 453 -9.42 29.59 17.17
N TYR A 454 -10.42 28.98 17.81
CA TYR A 454 -11.49 28.25 17.13
C TYR A 454 -12.38 29.21 16.31
N ASP A 455 -12.63 28.85 15.06
CA ASP A 455 -13.53 29.57 14.16
C ASP A 455 -14.72 28.68 13.78
N GLN A 456 -15.93 29.13 14.16
CA GLN A 456 -17.17 28.41 13.85
C GLN A 456 -17.47 28.37 12.35
N GLU A 457 -17.00 29.37 11.58
CA GLU A 457 -17.23 29.45 10.14
C GLU A 457 -16.30 28.51 9.36
N MET A 458 -15.28 27.91 10.00
CA MET A 458 -14.35 26.99 9.36
C MET A 458 -14.93 25.58 9.20
N HIS A 459 -16.02 25.43 8.45
CA HIS A 459 -16.70 24.14 8.25
C HIS A 459 -17.21 23.98 6.82
N TYR A 460 -17.55 22.74 6.47
CA TYR A 460 -18.28 22.46 5.24
C TYR A 460 -19.75 22.73 5.47
N ARG A 461 -20.43 23.32 4.49
CA ARG A 461 -21.88 23.45 4.52
C ARG A 461 -22.51 22.05 4.66
N GLY A 462 -23.27 21.83 5.73
CA GLY A 462 -23.88 20.53 6.05
C GLY A 462 -23.04 19.63 6.98
N SER A 463 -21.83 20.05 7.37
CA SER A 463 -21.08 19.41 8.47
C SER A 463 -21.65 19.83 9.82
N PHE A 464 -21.66 18.89 10.78
CA PHE A 464 -22.05 19.18 12.17
C PHE A 464 -20.94 19.87 12.97
N ASN A 465 -19.67 19.69 12.57
CA ASN A 465 -18.51 20.20 13.30
C ASN A 465 -17.64 21.06 12.39
N SER A 466 -17.11 22.16 12.95
CA SER A 466 -16.07 22.96 12.32
C SER A 466 -14.69 22.34 12.56
N ALA A 467 -13.73 22.73 11.72
CA ALA A 467 -12.35 22.32 11.87
C ALA A 467 -11.83 22.75 13.26
N PRO A 468 -11.26 21.83 14.05
CA PRO A 468 -10.77 22.17 15.37
C PRO A 468 -9.51 23.05 15.25
N ALA A 469 -9.38 24.03 16.14
CA ALA A 469 -8.18 24.84 16.31
C ALA A 469 -7.25 24.24 17.38
N ILE A 470 -6.06 24.82 17.57
CA ILE A 470 -5.08 24.37 18.58
C ILE A 470 -5.70 24.40 19.98
N LEU A 471 -6.43 25.46 20.31
CA LEU A 471 -7.03 25.67 21.64
C LEU A 471 -8.20 24.73 21.95
N ASN A 472 -8.69 23.94 20.98
CA ASN A 472 -9.62 22.85 21.26
C ASN A 472 -8.94 21.66 21.95
N TYR A 473 -7.61 21.54 21.85
CA TYR A 473 -6.83 20.41 22.39
C TYR A 473 -6.06 20.75 23.66
N ILE A 474 -5.75 22.03 23.89
CA ILE A 474 -4.97 22.47 25.05
C ILE A 474 -5.37 23.88 25.47
N LYS A 475 -5.37 24.12 26.79
CA LYS A 475 -5.58 25.45 27.37
C LYS A 475 -4.25 26.20 27.45
N ILE A 476 -4.30 27.53 27.30
CA ILE A 476 -3.08 28.36 27.29
C ILE A 476 -2.30 28.22 28.60
N GLU A 477 -3.00 28.18 29.74
CA GLU A 477 -2.41 27.98 31.07
C GLU A 477 -1.71 26.63 31.26
N ASP A 478 -2.10 25.62 30.49
CA ASP A 478 -1.53 24.27 30.57
C ASP A 478 -0.20 24.17 29.79
N ILE A 479 0.11 25.12 28.90
CA ILE A 479 1.32 25.08 28.06
C ILE A 479 2.58 25.21 28.93
N GLY A 480 3.47 24.23 28.85
CA GLY A 480 4.71 24.17 29.63
C GLY A 480 4.51 23.93 31.14
N SER A 481 3.32 23.48 31.55
CA SER A 481 2.97 23.22 32.95
C SER A 481 3.68 21.99 33.54
N MET A 482 4.12 21.07 32.70
CA MET A 482 4.82 19.83 33.06
C MET A 482 6.28 19.90 32.62
N LYS A 483 7.20 19.47 33.49
CA LYS A 483 8.64 19.41 33.18
C LYS A 483 8.96 18.41 32.07
#